data_AF-A0A923RXT3-F1
#
_entry.id   AF-A0A923RXT3-F1
#
_cell.length_a   1.000
_cell.length_b   1.000
_cell.length_c   1.000
_cell.angle_alpha   90.00
_cell.angle_beta   90.00
_cell.angle_gamma   90.00
#
_symmetry.space_group_name_H-M   'P 1'
#
loop_
_entity.id
_entity.type
_entity.pdbx_description
1 polymer ?
#
loop_
_entity_poly.entity_id
_entity_poly.type
_entity_poly.pdbx_seq_one_letter_code
_entity_poly.pdbx_strand_id
1 'polypeptide(L)'
;MTNTELYRLALSTYGAEAQTLMVMEEMSELQKELCKHARGKDNQLSIAEEIADVLIMLDQMMILHDCESIVAQYKQEKLERLEERLKQ
;
A
#
# COMPACT_ATOMS: atom_id res chain seq x y z
N MET A 1 15.83 4.27 15.19
CA MET A 1 15.51 3.79 13.84
C MET A 1 14.16 4.36 13.45
N THR A 2 14.11 5.14 12.38
CA THR A 2 12.89 5.66 11.74
C THR A 2 12.26 4.58 10.85
N ASN A 3 11.00 4.76 10.44
CA ASN A 3 10.36 3.83 9.50
C ASN A 3 11.13 3.73 8.18
N THR A 4 11.60 4.86 7.63
CA THR A 4 12.41 4.88 6.41
C THR A 4 13.72 4.08 6.57
N GLU A 5 14.39 4.19 7.72
CA GLU A 5 15.60 3.40 8.00
C GLU A 5 15.28 1.90 8.07
N LEU A 6 14.15 1.53 8.68
CA LEU A 6 13.68 0.14 8.74
C LEU A 6 13.34 -0.41 7.35
N TYR A 7 12.65 0.36 6.51
CA TYR A 7 12.31 -0.04 5.15
C TYR A 7 13.55 -0.20 4.26
N ARG A 8 14.53 0.69 4.38
CA ARG A 8 15.82 0.54 3.69
C ARG A 8 16.56 -0.71 4.17
N LEU A 9 16.52 -1.01 5.47
CA LEU A 9 17.10 -2.24 6.01
C LEU A 9 16.40 -3.48 5.44
N ALA A 10 15.07 -3.51 5.39
CA ALA A 10 14.30 -4.62 4.82
C ALA A 10 14.66 -4.84 3.33
N LEU A 11 14.65 -3.78 2.52
CA LEU A 11 15.06 -3.85 1.11
C LEU A 11 16.50 -4.35 0.95
N SER A 12 17.42 -3.91 1.80
CA SER A 12 18.83 -4.38 1.76
C SER A 12 19.00 -5.83 2.20
N THR A 13 18.15 -6.31 3.12
CA THR A 13 18.24 -7.66 3.71
C THR A 13 17.61 -8.71 2.81
N TYR A 14 16.42 -8.40 2.28
CA TYR A 14 15.60 -9.36 1.51
C TYR A 14 15.75 -9.20 0.00
N GLY A 15 16.18 -8.02 -0.48
CA GLY A 15 16.35 -7.73 -1.89
C GLY A 15 15.08 -7.20 -2.57
N ALA A 16 15.28 -6.44 -3.64
CA ALA A 16 14.23 -5.74 -4.38
C ALA A 16 13.18 -6.70 -4.98
N GLU A 17 13.62 -7.82 -5.56
CA GLU A 17 12.73 -8.80 -6.18
C GLU A 17 11.81 -9.45 -5.14
N ALA A 18 12.37 -9.91 -4.02
CA ALA A 18 11.59 -10.51 -2.95
C ALA A 18 10.57 -9.53 -2.36
N GLN A 19 10.96 -8.27 -2.13
CA GLN A 19 10.04 -7.24 -1.62
C GLN A 19 8.98 -6.83 -2.67
N THR A 20 9.31 -6.91 -3.97
CA THR A 20 8.32 -6.71 -5.05
C THR A 20 7.29 -7.84 -5.07
N LEU A 21 7.70 -9.08 -4.81
CA LEU A 21 6.76 -10.19 -4.66
C LEU A 21 5.92 -10.04 -3.38
N MET A 22 6.54 -9.58 -2.29
CA MET A 22 5.85 -9.35 -1.02
C MET A 22 4.70 -8.35 -1.17
N VAL A 23 4.89 -7.22 -1.87
CA VAL A 23 3.78 -6.27 -2.08
C VAL A 23 2.63 -6.89 -2.89
N MET A 24 2.91 -7.82 -3.81
CA MET A 24 1.86 -8.54 -4.55
C MET A 24 1.09 -9.51 -3.65
N GLU A 25 1.78 -10.15 -2.69
CA GLU A 25 1.18 -11.02 -1.70
C GLU A 25 0.22 -10.23 -0.80
N GLU A 26 0.68 -9.14 -0.18
CA GLU A 26 -0.16 -8.29 0.70
C GLU A 26 -1.37 -7.70 -0.05
N MET A 27 -1.19 -7.29 -1.31
CA MET A 27 -2.31 -6.83 -2.13
C MET A 27 -3.35 -7.93 -2.38
N SER A 28 -2.90 -9.18 -2.54
CA SER A 28 -3.77 -10.34 -2.73
C SER A 28 -4.50 -10.72 -1.44
N GLU A 29 -3.84 -10.57 -0.29
CA GLU A 29 -4.41 -10.79 1.03
C GLU A 29 -5.50 -9.76 1.36
N LEU A 30 -5.24 -8.48 1.11
CA LEU A 30 -6.24 -7.41 1.21
C LEU A 30 -7.42 -7.67 0.27
N GLN A 31 -7.16 -8.04 -0.99
CA GLN A 31 -8.22 -8.40 -1.95
C GLN A 31 -9.09 -9.54 -1.41
N LYS A 32 -8.48 -10.57 -0.80
CA LYS A 32 -9.16 -11.73 -0.20
C LYS A 32 -10.05 -11.31 0.97
N GLU A 33 -9.60 -10.45 1.87
CA GLU A 33 -10.42 -9.99 3.00
C GLU A 33 -11.56 -9.06 2.56
N LEU A 34 -11.33 -8.17 1.59
CA LEU A 34 -12.39 -7.37 0.97
C LEU A 34 -13.45 -8.24 0.28
N CYS A 35 -13.02 -9.30 -0.41
CA CYS A 35 -13.92 -10.29 -1.03
C CYS A 35 -14.78 -11.05 -0.02
N LYS A 36 -14.24 -11.34 1.18
CA LYS A 36 -15.00 -11.97 2.26
C LYS A 36 -16.02 -10.99 2.84
N HIS A 37 -15.59 -9.74 3.07
CA HIS A 37 -16.46 -8.69 3.59
C HIS A 37 -17.65 -8.41 2.66
N ALA A 38 -17.40 -8.32 1.35
CA ALA A 38 -18.45 -8.15 0.34
C ALA A 38 -19.49 -9.29 0.32
N ARG A 39 -19.17 -10.46 0.87
CA ARG A 39 -20.10 -11.60 1.04
C ARG A 39 -20.75 -11.65 2.42
N GLY A 40 -20.69 -10.55 3.18
CA GLY A 40 -21.33 -10.40 4.49
C GLY A 40 -20.52 -10.92 5.67
N LYS A 41 -19.21 -11.18 5.49
CA LYS A 41 -18.35 -11.53 6.62
C LYS A 41 -18.06 -10.30 7.49
N ASP A 42 -18.17 -10.46 8.80
CA ASP A 42 -17.65 -9.49 9.77
C ASP A 42 -16.16 -9.75 10.02
N ASN A 43 -15.30 -9.06 9.27
CA ASN A 43 -13.84 -9.20 9.27
C ASN A 43 -13.13 -7.86 9.20
N GLN A 44 -13.69 -6.82 9.81
CA GLN A 44 -13.12 -5.47 9.80
C GLN A 44 -11.68 -5.42 10.32
N LEU A 45 -11.38 -6.19 11.39
CA LEU A 45 -10.02 -6.24 11.96
C LEU A 45 -9.02 -6.84 10.97
N SER A 46 -9.40 -7.91 10.27
CA SER A 46 -8.55 -8.49 9.22
C SER A 46 -8.34 -7.50 8.08
N ILE A 47 -9.38 -6.79 7.63
CA ILE A 47 -9.19 -5.74 6.61
C ILE A 47 -8.21 -4.65 7.09
N ALA A 48 -8.31 -4.24 8.36
CA ALA A 48 -7.42 -3.21 8.91
C ALA A 48 -5.96 -3.66 8.95
N GLU A 49 -5.71 -4.93 9.29
CA GLU A 49 -4.38 -5.56 9.25
C GLU A 49 -3.82 -5.54 7.83
N GLU A 50 -4.55 -6.09 6.86
CA GLU A 50 -4.10 -6.18 5.46
C GLU A 50 -3.91 -4.79 4.81
N ILE A 51 -4.67 -3.76 5.23
CA ILE A 51 -4.45 -2.38 4.81
C ILE A 51 -3.10 -1.86 5.36
N ALA A 52 -2.79 -2.16 6.62
CA ALA A 52 -1.52 -1.74 7.23
C ALA A 52 -0.34 -2.40 6.53
N ASP A 53 -0.44 -3.69 6.20
CA ASP A 53 0.60 -4.43 5.49
C ASP A 53 0.82 -3.89 4.08
N VAL A 54 -0.25 -3.61 3.33
CA VAL A 54 -0.16 -2.96 2.01
C VAL A 54 0.46 -1.55 2.12
N LEU A 55 0.11 -0.75 3.13
CA LEU A 55 0.71 0.58 3.31
C LEU A 55 2.23 0.50 3.56
N ILE A 56 2.67 -0.41 4.44
CA ILE A 56 4.09 -0.66 4.69
C ILE A 56 4.81 -1.08 3.40
N MET A 57 4.20 -1.97 2.63
CA MET A 57 4.79 -2.44 1.39
C MET A 57 4.84 -1.36 0.30
N LEU A 58 3.82 -0.49 0.22
CA LEU A 58 3.84 0.65 -0.69
C LEU A 58 4.93 1.67 -0.30
N ASP A 59 5.15 1.91 0.99
CA ASP A 59 6.25 2.76 1.46
C ASP A 59 7.63 2.18 1.05
N GLN A 60 7.81 0.86 1.17
CA GLN A 60 9.01 0.20 0.65
C GLN A 60 9.15 0.35 -0.87
N MET A 61 8.06 0.23 -1.63
CA MET A 61 8.10 0.39 -3.09
C MET A 61 8.43 1.83 -3.51
N MET A 62 7.91 2.83 -2.81
CA MET A 62 8.24 4.24 -3.06
C MET A 62 9.74 4.52 -2.83
N ILE A 63 10.33 3.91 -1.80
CA ILE A 63 11.77 3.98 -1.52
C ILE A 63 12.57 3.24 -2.59
N LEU A 64 12.15 2.03 -2.96
CA LEU A 64 12.84 1.19 -3.94
C LEU A 64 12.91 1.86 -5.32
N HIS A 65 11.86 2.56 -5.72
CA HIS A 65 11.76 3.24 -7.01
C HIS A 65 12.10 4.74 -6.99
N ASP A 66 12.51 5.26 -5.82
CA ASP A 66 12.82 6.69 -5.61
C ASP A 66 11.73 7.64 -6.13
N CYS A 67 10.45 7.31 -5.85
CA CYS A 67 9.30 7.95 -6.48
C CYS A 67 8.28 8.56 -5.50
N GLU A 68 8.63 8.71 -4.22
CA GLU A 68 7.75 9.24 -3.17
C GLU A 68 7.14 10.61 -3.54
N SER A 69 7.97 11.54 -4.02
CA SER A 69 7.52 12.89 -4.43
C SER A 69 6.56 12.84 -5.63
N ILE A 70 6.83 11.97 -6.60
CA ILE A 70 6.00 11.78 -7.80
C ILE A 70 4.65 11.16 -7.41
N VAL A 71 4.66 10.17 -6.51
CA VAL A 71 3.44 9.54 -5.99
C VAL A 71 2.58 10.57 -5.24
N ALA A 72 3.19 11.41 -4.40
CA ALA A 72 2.49 12.48 -3.69
C ALA A 72 1.81 13.47 -4.67
N GLN A 73 2.52 13.89 -5.72
CA GLN A 73 1.95 14.75 -6.77
C GLN A 73 0.76 14.08 -7.46
N TYR A 74 0.92 12.84 -7.96
CA TYR A 74 -0.17 12.13 -8.63
C TYR A 74 -1.36 11.88 -7.70
N LYS A 75 -1.13 11.63 -6.41
CA LYS A 75 -2.21 11.46 -5.44
C LYS A 75 -3.02 12.75 -5.31
N GLN A 76 -2.35 13.90 -5.19
CA GLN A 76 -3.01 15.20 -5.09
C GLN A 76 -3.86 15.50 -6.34
N GLU A 77 -3.30 15.38 -7.54
CA GLU A 77 -4.03 15.61 -8.80
C GLU A 77 -5.25 14.69 -8.96
N LYS A 78 -5.15 13.44 -8.50
CA LYS A 78 -6.27 12.49 -8.53
C LYS A 78 -7.37 12.85 -7.52
N LEU A 79 -7.00 13.36 -6.34
CA LEU A 79 -7.94 13.80 -5.32
C LEU A 79 -8.69 15.06 -5.76
N GLU A 80 -8.00 16.03 -6.36
CA GLU A 80 -8.63 17.23 -6.94
C GLU A 80 -9.67 16.84 -7.99
N ARG A 81 -9.32 15.92 -8.90
CA ARG A 81 -10.26 15.38 -9.89
C ARG A 81 -11.45 14.66 -9.27
N LEU A 82 -11.25 13.94 -8.16
CA LEU A 82 -12.33 13.28 -7.45
C LEU A 82 -13.27 14.32 -6.83
N GLU A 83 -12.74 15.37 -6.22
CA GLU A 83 -13.52 16.47 -5.64
C GLU A 83 -14.37 17.18 -6.71
N GLU A 84 -13.79 17.45 -7.88
CA GLU A 84 -14.52 18.04 -9.02
C GLU A 84 -15.70 17.17 -9.47
N ARG A 85 -15.51 15.85 -9.56
CA ARG A 85 -16.57 14.90 -9.96
C ARG A 85 -17.73 14.83 -8.97
N LEU A 86 -17.46 15.03 -7.67
CA LEU A 86 -18.49 15.00 -6.63
C LEU A 86 -19.29 16.31 -6.55
N LYS A 87 -18.78 17.41 -7.14
CA LYS A 87 -19.46 18.70 -7.24
C LYS A 87 -20.38 18.82 -8.47
N GLN A 88 -20.29 17.87 -9.41
CA GLN A 88 -21.17 17.75 -10.58
C GLN A 88 -22.42 16.95 -10.24
#